data_AF-A0A9E5NAF7-F1
#
_entry.id   AF-A0A9E5NAF7-F1
#
_cell.length_a   1.000
_cell.length_b   1.000
_cell.length_c   1.000
_cell.angle_alpha   90.00
_cell.angle_beta   90.00
_cell.angle_gamma   90.00
#
_symmetry.space_group_name_H-M   'P 1'
#
loop_
_entity.id
_entity.type
_entity.pdbx_description
1 polymer ?
#
loop_
_entity_poly.entity_id
_entity_poly.type
_entity_poly.pdbx_seq_one_letter_code
_entity_poly.pdbx_strand_id
1 'polypeptide(L)' 'TRFTTYVMPAEAGRGTVCLNGPAARLGEVGDIVIIIAYGSIDDKEAQTFHPKIVFVNDKNEIARVAEDLEEGEYQGN' A
#
# COMPACT_ATOMS: atom_id res chain seq x y z
N THR A 1 3.67 8.52 -11.11
CA THR A 1 4.90 7.76 -11.44
C THR A 1 4.84 6.36 -10.84
N ARG A 2 5.62 5.40 -11.34
CA ARG A 2 5.78 4.05 -10.75
C ARG A 2 7.26 3.78 -10.47
N PHE A 3 7.59 3.22 -9.32
CA PHE A 3 8.94 2.82 -8.95
C PHE A 3 8.90 1.71 -7.89
N THR A 4 10.05 1.08 -7.66
CA THR A 4 10.22 0.04 -6.65
C THR A 4 11.28 0.48 -5.66
N THR A 5 10.99 0.30 -4.37
CA THR A 5 11.91 0.54 -3.26
C THR A 5 11.59 -0.43 -2.13
N TYR A 6 12.32 -0.34 -1.02
CA TYR A 6 12.06 -1.11 0.20
C TYR A 6 11.38 -0.23 1.26
N VAL A 7 10.71 -0.87 2.22
CA VAL A 7 10.10 -0.22 3.38
C VAL A 7 11.06 -0.20 4.57
N MET A 8 10.99 0.85 5.37
CA MET A 8 11.68 0.93 6.67
C MET A 8 10.64 1.21 7.76
N PRO A 9 10.78 0.60 8.95
CA PRO A 9 9.88 0.89 10.06
C PRO A 9 9.91 2.36 10.46
N ALA A 10 8.73 2.90 10.75
CA ALA A 10 8.55 4.20 11.36
C ALA A 10 7.85 4.04 12.72
N GLU A 11 7.70 5.14 13.45
CA GLU A 11 6.97 5.17 14.72
C GLU A 11 5.52 4.67 14.53
N ALA A 12 5.12 3.70 15.34
CA ALA A 12 3.80 3.10 15.28
C ALA A 12 2.70 4.13 15.61
N GLY A 13 1.56 4.05 14.92
CA GLY A 13 0.42 4.95 15.12
C GLY A 13 0.58 6.35 14.51
N ARG A 14 1.73 6.70 13.94
CA ARG A 14 1.98 8.02 13.36
C ARG A 14 1.43 8.20 11.93
N GLY A 15 1.02 7.11 11.25
CA GLY A 15 0.53 7.18 9.86
C GLY A 15 1.57 7.70 8.87
N THR A 16 2.86 7.50 9.14
CA THR A 16 3.95 8.07 8.34
C THR A 16 4.14 7.32 7.03
N VAL A 17 4.00 8.03 5.91
CA VAL A 17 4.41 7.60 4.57
C VAL A 17 5.42 8.62 4.07
N CYS A 18 6.67 8.19 3.86
CA CYS A 18 7.75 9.09 3.49
C CYS A 18 8.62 8.50 2.38
N LEU A 19 8.75 9.23 1.28
CA LEU A 19 9.72 8.94 0.23
C LEU A 19 11.04 9.61 0.58
N ASN A 20 12.09 8.81 0.78
CA ASN A 20 13.39 9.30 1.20
C ASN A 20 14.42 9.25 0.07
N GLY A 21 15.45 10.10 0.16
CA GLY A 21 16.59 10.07 -0.76
C GLY A 21 16.17 10.25 -2.23
N PRO A 22 16.67 9.42 -3.17
CA PRO A 22 16.29 9.52 -4.58
C PRO A 22 14.79 9.38 -4.84
N ALA A 23 14.07 8.60 -4.03
CA ALA A 23 12.62 8.41 -4.18
C ALA A 23 11.83 9.69 -3.85
N ALA A 24 12.38 10.61 -3.04
CA ALA A 24 11.77 11.90 -2.74
C ALA A 24 11.59 12.80 -3.98
N ARG A 25 12.27 12.48 -5.10
CA ARG A 25 12.12 13.19 -6.38
C ARG A 25 10.94 12.68 -7.22
N LEU A 26 10.26 11.63 -6.76
CA LEU A 26 9.23 10.90 -7.53
C LEU A 26 7.81 11.14 -7.01
N GLY A 27 7.65 11.97 -5.98
CA GLY A 27 6.37 12.39 -5.42
C GLY A 27 6.56 13.56 -4.46
N GLU A 28 5.46 14.21 -4.11
CA GLU A 28 5.42 15.37 -3.23
C GLU A 28 4.51 15.12 -2.01
N VAL A 29 4.63 15.95 -0.98
CA VAL A 29 3.73 15.86 0.19
C VAL A 29 2.30 16.17 -0.26
N GLY A 30 1.38 15.24 0.02
CA GLY A 30 -0.02 15.33 -0.38
C GLY A 30 -0.40 14.41 -1.54
N ASP A 31 0.59 13.82 -2.22
CA ASP A 31 0.31 12.81 -3.24
C ASP A 31 -0.34 11.57 -2.64
N ILE A 32 -1.40 11.09 -3.32
CA ILE A 32 -2.00 9.79 -3.02
C ILE A 32 -1.14 8.71 -3.69
N VAL A 33 -0.67 7.75 -2.89
CA VAL A 33 0.17 6.65 -3.35
C VAL A 33 -0.46 5.29 -3.06
N ILE A 34 -0.16 4.31 -3.90
CA ILE A 34 -0.51 2.90 -3.68
C ILE A 34 0.78 2.13 -3.42
N ILE A 35 0.86 1.43 -2.29
CA ILE A 35 2.00 0.59 -1.92
C ILE A 35 1.63 -0.87 -2.16
N ILE A 36 2.43 -1.57 -2.96
CA ILE A 36 2.20 -2.98 -3.31
C ILE A 36 3.43 -3.80 -2.92
N ALA A 37 3.20 -4.92 -2.25
CA ALA A 37 4.21 -5.94 -1.99
C ALA A 37 3.86 -7.20 -2.79
N TYR A 38 4.87 -7.86 -3.34
CA TYR A 38 4.74 -9.11 -4.07
C TYR A 38 5.46 -10.22 -3.32
N GLY A 39 4.92 -11.44 -3.40
CA GLY A 39 5.55 -12.65 -2.90
C GLY A 39 5.42 -13.76 -3.94
N SER A 40 6.43 -14.62 -4.01
CA SER A 40 6.32 -15.88 -4.77
C SER A 40 5.75 -16.94 -3.83
N ILE A 41 4.71 -17.61 -4.29
CA ILE A 41 4.03 -18.72 -3.63
C ILE A 41 3.92 -19.86 -4.65
N ASP A 42 3.67 -21.08 -4.18
CA ASP A 42 3.46 -22.19 -5.11
C ASP A 42 2.06 -22.13 -5.76
N ASP A 43 1.90 -22.81 -6.90
CA ASP A 43 0.64 -22.82 -7.67
C ASP A 43 -0.55 -23.37 -6.88
N LYS A 44 -0.34 -24.22 -5.87
CA LYS A 44 -1.42 -24.75 -5.04
C LYS A 44 -1.83 -23.72 -4.01
N GLU A 45 -0.87 -23.06 -3.36
CA GLU A 45 -1.10 -21.96 -2.43
C GLU A 45 -1.78 -20.77 -3.12
N ALA A 46 -1.40 -20.47 -4.37
CA ALA A 46 -1.96 -19.37 -5.16
C ALA A 46 -3.46 -19.48 -5.40
N GLN A 47 -4.01 -20.69 -5.50
CA GLN A 47 -5.45 -20.91 -5.72
C GLN A 47 -6.31 -20.47 -4.53
N THR A 48 -5.72 -20.43 -3.34
CA THR A 48 -6.41 -20.07 -2.09
C THR A 48 -5.77 -18.86 -1.42
N PHE A 49 -4.88 -18.15 -2.12
CA PHE A 49 -4.20 -17.00 -1.57
C PHE A 49 -5.13 -15.79 -1.53
N HIS A 50 -5.28 -15.22 -0.34
CA HIS A 50 -6.01 -13.98 -0.14
C HIS A 50 -5.02 -12.85 0.19
N PRO A 51 -4.91 -11.81 -0.64
CA PRO A 51 -4.04 -10.68 -0.35
C PRO A 51 -4.56 -9.91 0.85
N LYS A 52 -3.65 -9.35 1.66
CA LYS A 52 -4.03 -8.38 2.68
C LYS A 52 -4.14 -6.99 2.06
N ILE A 53 -5.36 -6.49 1.93
CA ILE A 53 -5.62 -5.16 1.39
C ILE A 53 -5.97 -4.23 2.55
N VAL A 54 -5.22 -3.14 2.70
CA VAL A 54 -5.42 -2.16 3.77
C VAL A 54 -5.85 -0.83 3.18
N PHE A 55 -7.06 -0.40 3.51
CA PHE A 55 -7.56 0.92 3.15
C PHE A 55 -7.33 1.87 4.32
N VAL A 56 -6.85 3.06 3.99
CA VAL A 56 -6.59 4.13 4.96
C VAL A 56 -7.47 5.33 4.67
N ASN A 57 -7.72 6.15 5.69
CA ASN A 57 -8.36 7.46 5.54
C ASN A 57 -7.34 8.56 5.20
N ASP A 58 -7.80 9.80 5.06
CA ASP A 58 -6.98 10.98 4.75
C ASP A 58 -5.88 11.30 5.79
N LYS A 59 -5.92 10.63 6.96
CA LYS A 59 -4.92 10.74 8.04
C LYS A 59 -3.96 9.55 8.07
N ASN A 60 -4.00 8.69 7.04
CA ASN A 60 -3.27 7.41 6.98
C ASN A 60 -3.61 6.45 8.13
N GLU A 61 -4.78 6.57 8.75
CA GLU A 61 -5.27 5.63 9.75
C GLU A 61 -6.00 4.48 9.05
N ILE A 62 -5.88 3.25 9.56
CA ILE A 62 -6.54 2.08 8.97
C ILE A 62 -8.06 2.24 9.09
N ALA A 63 -8.74 2.33 7.95
CA ALA A 63 -10.20 2.41 7.87
C ALA A 63 -10.83 1.02 7.76
N ARG A 64 -10.25 0.15 6.92
CA ARG A 64 -10.67 -1.25 6.79
C ARG A 64 -9.54 -2.14 6.28
N VAL A 65 -9.68 -3.44 6.54
CA VAL A 65 -8.83 -4.49 5.98
C VAL A 65 -9.72 -5.49 5.24
N ALA A 66 -9.33 -5.87 4.04
CA ALA A 66 -10.05 -6.80 3.18
C ALA A 66 -9.13 -7.88 2.61
N GLU A 67 -9.75 -8.96 2.14
CA GLU A 67 -9.10 -10.13 1.53
C GLU A 67 -9.39 -10.28 0.03
N ASP A 68 -10.22 -9.38 -0.51
CA ASP A 68 -10.53 -9.27 -1.94
C ASP A 68 -10.83 -7.80 -2.31
N LEU A 69 -10.71 -7.47 -3.60
CA LEU A 69 -11.10 -6.17 -4.17
C LEU A 69 -12.38 -6.37 -4.99
N GLU A 70 -13.53 -5.97 -4.46
CA GLU A 70 -14.76 -5.95 -5.25
C GLU A 70 -14.77 -4.78 -6.25
N GLU A 71 -15.33 -4.99 -7.45
CA GLU A 71 -15.50 -3.93 -8.45
C GLU A 71 -16.32 -2.76 -7.86
N GLY A 72 -15.73 -1.56 -7.83
CA GLY A 72 -16.37 -0.35 -7.31
C GLY A 72 -15.93 0.08 -5.91
N GLU A 73 -15.12 -0.72 -5.22
CA GLU A 73 -14.58 -0.35 -3.90
C GLU A 73 -13.42 0.67 -3.97
N TYR A 74 -12.74 0.76 -5.11
CA TYR A 74 -11.72 1.78 -5.33
C TYR A 74 -12.36 3.03 -5.95
N GLN A 75 -12.79 3.95 -5.10
CA GLN A 75 -13.12 5.31 -5.53
C GLN A 75 -11.81 6.08 -5.69
N GLY A 76 -11.20 5.96 -6.87
CA GLY A 76 -10.14 6.88 -7.28
C GLY A 76 -10.72 8.30 -7.33
N ASN A 77 -10.06 9.24 -6.65
CA ASN A 77 -10.36 10.67 -6.80
C ASN A 77 -9.99 11.15 -8.21
#